data_AF-A0A8R7R6J0-F1
#
_entry.id   AF-A0A8R7R6J0-F1
#
_cell.length_a   1.000
_cell.length_b   1.000
_cell.length_c   1.000
_cell.angle_alpha   90.00
_cell.angle_beta   90.00
_cell.angle_gamma   90.00
#
_symmetry.space_group_name_H-M   'P 1'
#
loop_
_entity.id
_entity.type
_entity.pdbx_description
1 polymer ?
#
loop_
_entity_poly.entity_id
_entity_poly.type
_entity_poly.pdbx_seq_one_letter_code
_entity_poly.pdbx_strand_id
1 'polypeptide(L)'
;MISNPPGIRNLIRRLRIGGCTVKRWLLKEPYLGPLQEGCTTCIALIRGNRITVANIGDSRCVLSWNCEPPRNVQALDLSTQHKPDAKHEKQRILK
;
A
#
# COMPACT_ATOMS: atom_id res chain seq x y z
N MET A 1 14.76 20.43 -18.54
CA MET A 1 15.50 19.29 -17.97
C MET A 1 15.68 19.54 -16.48
N ILE A 2 14.84 18.94 -15.63
CA ILE A 2 14.99 19.06 -14.17
C ILE A 2 15.44 17.68 -13.68
N SER A 3 16.67 17.64 -13.19
CA SER A 3 17.37 16.46 -12.73
C SER A 3 16.62 15.83 -11.54
N ASN A 4 16.29 14.56 -11.69
CA ASN A 4 15.67 13.75 -10.66
C ASN A 4 16.76 13.35 -9.63
N PRO A 5 16.66 13.73 -8.34
CA PRO A 5 17.71 13.42 -7.38
C PRO A 5 17.86 11.89 -7.18
N PRO A 6 19.07 11.36 -6.92
CA PRO A 6 19.37 9.92 -7.01
C PRO A 6 18.75 9.04 -5.90
N GLY A 7 17.93 9.61 -5.02
CA GLY A 7 17.44 8.94 -3.80
C GLY A 7 16.10 8.22 -3.91
N ILE A 8 15.26 8.54 -4.90
CA ILE A 8 13.84 8.13 -4.89
C ILE A 8 13.57 6.82 -5.66
N ARG A 9 14.40 6.47 -6.66
CA ARG A 9 14.26 5.20 -7.41
C ARG A 9 14.45 3.95 -6.53
N ASN A 10 14.96 4.15 -5.31
CA ASN A 10 15.24 3.09 -4.36
C ASN A 10 14.16 2.85 -3.31
N LEU A 11 13.08 3.65 -3.22
CA LEU A 11 12.09 3.46 -2.13
C LEU A 11 11.20 2.21 -2.36
N ILE A 12 10.66 2.07 -3.57
CA ILE A 12 9.87 0.89 -3.97
C ILE A 12 10.76 -0.38 -3.94
N ARG A 13 12.03 -0.24 -4.35
CA ARG A 13 13.01 -1.34 -4.33
C ARG A 13 13.46 -1.70 -2.91
N ARG A 14 13.55 -0.74 -1.98
CA ARG A 14 13.89 -0.98 -0.57
C ARG A 14 12.76 -1.61 0.23
N LEU A 15 11.51 -1.25 -0.05
CA LEU A 15 10.34 -1.99 0.46
C LEU A 15 10.37 -3.47 0.03
N ARG A 16 10.97 -3.75 -1.13
CA ARG A 16 11.08 -5.11 -1.71
C ARG A 16 12.32 -5.90 -1.26
N ILE A 17 13.41 -5.23 -0.86
CA ILE A 17 14.71 -5.85 -0.50
C ILE A 17 14.97 -5.87 1.02
N GLY A 18 14.25 -5.07 1.82
CA GLY A 18 14.45 -5.00 3.28
C GLY A 18 14.30 -6.32 4.05
N GLY A 19 13.75 -7.37 3.43
CA GLY A 19 13.63 -8.70 4.01
C GLY A 19 14.91 -9.56 4.01
N CYS A 20 15.96 -9.21 3.24
CA CYS A 20 17.09 -10.13 3.02
C CYS A 20 18.37 -9.86 3.85
N THR A 21 18.49 -8.74 4.57
CA THR A 21 19.75 -8.40 5.30
C THR A 21 19.65 -8.46 6.82
N VAL A 22 18.49 -8.80 7.39
CA VAL A 22 18.30 -8.93 8.86
C VAL A 22 18.27 -10.41 9.26
N LYS A 23 19.20 -11.21 8.74
CA LYS A 23 19.23 -12.67 8.97
C LYS A 23 20.07 -13.11 10.18
N ARG A 24 20.54 -12.18 11.05
CA ARG A 24 21.58 -12.53 12.06
C ARG A 24 21.51 -11.86 13.44
N TRP A 25 20.46 -11.11 13.79
CA TRP A 25 20.41 -10.47 15.11
C TRP A 25 19.15 -10.87 15.88
N LEU A 26 19.38 -11.65 16.95
CA LEU A 26 18.46 -12.11 18.00
C LEU A 26 17.31 -13.02 17.57
N LEU A 27 17.59 -14.33 17.52
CA LEU A 27 16.59 -15.35 17.83
C LEU A 27 16.28 -15.30 19.35
N LYS A 28 15.43 -14.35 19.74
CA LYS A 28 14.41 -14.67 20.76
C LYS A 28 13.43 -15.62 20.07
N GLU A 29 12.94 -16.63 20.77
CA GLU A 29 11.88 -17.54 20.29
C GLU A 29 10.89 -16.77 19.38
N PRO A 30 10.62 -17.24 18.15
CA PRO A 30 9.74 -16.52 17.24
C PRO A 30 8.39 -16.38 17.92
N TYR A 31 7.90 -15.15 18.04
CA TYR A 31 6.54 -14.90 18.49
C TYR A 31 5.59 -15.67 17.58
N LEU A 32 5.03 -16.76 18.11
CA LEU A 32 3.93 -17.51 17.50
C LEU A 32 2.66 -16.70 17.71
N GLY A 33 2.52 -15.65 16.91
CA GLY A 33 1.26 -14.94 16.78
C GLY A 33 0.15 -15.87 16.29
N PRO A 34 -1.11 -15.40 16.30
CA PRO A 34 -2.23 -16.23 15.86
C PRO A 34 -1.99 -16.72 14.43
N LEU A 35 -1.86 -18.04 14.28
CA LEU A 35 -1.44 -18.69 13.03
C LEU A 35 -2.54 -18.73 11.96
N GLN A 36 -3.79 -18.52 12.36
CA GLN A 36 -4.98 -18.65 11.51
C GLN A 36 -5.78 -17.34 11.44
N GLU A 37 -5.32 -16.28 12.11
CA GLU A 37 -5.95 -14.97 12.05
C GLU A 37 -5.24 -14.12 11.00
N GLY A 38 -6.03 -13.43 10.20
CA GLY A 38 -5.55 -12.45 9.23
C GLY A 38 -6.16 -11.09 9.53
N CYS A 39 -5.49 -10.03 9.10
CA CYS A 39 -6.04 -8.68 9.11
C CYS A 39 -5.89 -8.04 7.73
N THR A 40 -6.68 -7.00 7.50
CA THR A 40 -6.46 -6.09 6.38
C THR A 40 -5.50 -4.98 6.79
N THR A 41 -4.92 -4.28 5.82
CA THR A 41 -4.09 -3.10 6.07
C THR A 41 -4.36 -2.08 4.99
N CYS A 42 -4.79 -0.88 5.38
CA CYS A 42 -4.98 0.25 4.48
C CYS A 42 -4.32 1.49 5.11
N ILE A 43 -3.19 1.91 4.54
CA ILE A 43 -2.35 2.97 5.09
C ILE A 43 -2.21 4.10 4.07
N ALA A 44 -2.43 5.33 4.51
CA ALA A 44 -2.12 6.54 3.76
C ALA A 44 -0.89 7.23 4.37
N LEU A 45 0.18 7.34 3.60
CA LEU A 45 1.36 8.14 3.95
C LEU A 45 1.29 9.48 3.23
N ILE A 46 1.23 10.57 4.01
CA ILE A 46 1.17 11.94 3.51
C ILE A 46 2.52 12.61 3.78
N ARG A 47 3.17 13.11 2.71
CA ARG A 47 4.43 13.87 2.83
C ARG A 47 4.37 15.09 1.91
N GLY A 48 4.18 16.27 2.51
CA GLY A 48 3.96 17.50 1.77
C GLY A 48 2.69 17.37 0.91
N ASN A 49 2.83 17.58 -0.40
CA ASN A 49 1.74 17.50 -1.38
C ASN A 49 1.56 16.11 -2.01
N ARG A 50 2.15 15.05 -1.45
CA ARG A 50 2.05 13.69 -1.98
C ARG A 50 1.36 12.77 -1.00
N ILE A 51 0.37 12.03 -1.50
CA ILE A 51 -0.33 10.96 -0.78
C ILE A 51 0.07 9.63 -1.43
N THR A 52 0.57 8.69 -0.63
CA THR A 52 0.84 7.32 -1.07
C THR A 52 -0.04 6.38 -0.26
N VAL A 53 -0.79 5.52 -0.95
CA VAL A 53 -1.68 4.55 -0.30
C VAL A 53 -1.15 3.14 -0.52
N ALA A 54 -1.05 2.37 0.56
CA ALA A 54 -0.77 0.94 0.53
C ALA A 54 -2.00 0.20 1.08
N ASN A 55 -2.62 -0.63 0.25
CA ASN A 55 -3.78 -1.43 0.61
C ASN A 55 -3.48 -2.92 0.45
N ILE A 56 -3.85 -3.71 1.45
CA ILE A 56 -3.80 -5.17 1.47
C ILE A 56 -5.10 -5.65 2.10
N GLY A 57 -6.01 -6.18 1.27
CA GLY A 57 -7.31 -6.68 1.71
C GLY A 57 -8.46 -5.94 1.02
N ASP A 58 -9.65 -6.01 1.60
CA ASP A 58 -10.88 -5.43 1.05
C ASP A 58 -11.23 -4.05 1.64
N SER A 59 -10.39 -3.54 2.55
CA SER A 59 -10.43 -2.15 2.98
C SER A 59 -10.21 -1.18 1.80
N ARG A 60 -10.58 0.10 1.98
CA ARG A 60 -10.54 1.11 0.91
C ARG A 60 -10.15 2.49 1.44
N CYS A 61 -9.27 3.17 0.71
CA CYS A 61 -8.95 4.58 0.91
C CYS A 61 -9.60 5.41 -0.20
N VAL A 62 -10.34 6.44 0.19
CA VAL A 62 -11.03 7.37 -0.71
C VAL A 62 -10.63 8.79 -0.33
N LEU A 63 -10.35 9.62 -1.32
CA LEU A 63 -10.05 11.03 -1.15
C LEU A 63 -11.27 11.87 -1.52
N SER A 64 -11.68 12.74 -0.59
CA SER A 64 -12.58 13.85 -0.91
C SER A 64 -11.78 14.90 -1.69
N TRP A 65 -12.14 15.10 -2.96
CA TRP A 65 -11.51 16.08 -3.81
C TRP A 65 -12.40 17.32 -3.92
N ASN A 66 -11.87 18.43 -3.42
CA ASN A 66 -12.52 19.73 -3.48
C ASN A 66 -12.71 20.13 -4.95
N CYS A 67 -13.97 20.24 -5.34
CA CYS A 67 -14.35 20.87 -6.59
C CYS A 67 -14.84 22.28 -6.26
N GLU A 68 -14.41 23.29 -7.02
CA GLU A 68 -14.89 24.66 -6.83
C GLU A 68 -16.41 24.72 -7.09
N PRO A 69 -17.16 25.58 -6.36
CA PRO A 69 -18.56 25.82 -6.66
C PRO A 69 -18.75 26.20 -8.15
N PRO A 70 -19.78 25.67 -8.84
CA PRO A 70 -20.95 24.98 -8.32
C PRO A 70 -20.82 23.44 -8.27
N ARG A 71 -19.62 22.86 -8.40
CA ARG A 71 -19.47 21.40 -8.47
C ARG A 71 -19.51 20.75 -7.10
N ASN A 72 -20.22 19.62 -7.03
CA ASN A 72 -20.26 18.76 -5.85
C ASN A 72 -18.87 18.14 -5.59
N VAL A 73 -18.59 17.84 -4.32
CA VAL A 73 -17.40 17.09 -3.88
C VAL A 73 -17.28 15.80 -4.69
N GLN A 74 -16.10 15.55 -5.25
CA GLN A 74 -15.82 14.30 -5.96
C GLN A 74 -15.09 13.32 -5.03
N ALA A 75 -15.58 12.09 -4.94
CA ALA A 75 -14.89 11.01 -4.27
C ALA A 75 -13.94 10.31 -5.25
N LEU A 76 -12.64 10.29 -4.93
CA LEU A 76 -11.61 9.63 -5.73
C LEU A 76 -11.07 8.40 -4.98
N ASP A 77 -11.19 7.22 -5.58
CA ASP A 77 -10.59 6.01 -5.03
C ASP A 77 -9.06 6.06 -5.14
N LEU A 78 -8.36 5.95 -4.01
CA LEU A 78 -6.89 5.89 -3.95
C LEU A 78 -6.34 4.47 -3.81
N SER A 79 -7.22 3.48 -3.64
CA SER A 79 -6.86 2.07 -3.54
C SER A 79 -7.87 1.19 -4.24
N THR A 80 -7.42 0.08 -4.82
CA THR A 80 -8.28 -1.00 -5.30
C THR A 80 -8.46 -2.06 -4.21
N GLN A 81 -9.67 -2.58 -4.07
CA GLN A 81 -9.96 -3.69 -3.14
C GLN A 81 -9.44 -5.02 -3.69
N HIS A 82 -8.91 -5.86 -2.82
CA HIS A 82 -8.49 -7.23 -3.16
C HIS A 82 -9.63 -8.22 -2.90
N LYS A 83 -10.68 -8.16 -3.74
CA LYS A 83 -11.75 -9.15 -3.69
C LYS A 83 -11.50 -10.31 -4.65
N PRO A 84 -11.81 -11.58 -4.29
CA PRO A 84 -11.56 -12.73 -5.16
C PRO A 84 -12.29 -12.71 -6.52
N ASP A 85 -13.42 -12.01 -6.60
CA ASP A 85 -14.23 -11.85 -7.81
C ASP A 85 -13.68 -10.77 -8.75
N ALA A 86 -12.85 -9.85 -8.24
CA ALA A 86 -12.24 -8.81 -9.07
C ALA A 86 -11.37 -9.44 -10.16
N LYS A 87 -11.58 -9.05 -11.43
CA LYS A 87 -10.96 -9.71 -12.59
C LYS A 87 -9.44 -9.89 -12.46
N HIS A 88 -8.73 -8.84 -12.05
CA HIS A 88 -7.27 -8.89 -11.86
C HIS A 88 -6.87 -9.83 -10.72
N GLU A 89 -7.61 -9.80 -9.61
CA GLU A 89 -7.29 -10.61 -8.43
C GLU A 89 -7.63 -12.08 -8.64
N LYS A 90 -8.76 -12.37 -9.29
CA LYS A 90 -9.12 -13.70 -9.78
C LYS A 90 -8.03 -14.28 -10.67
N GLN A 91 -7.51 -13.48 -11.61
CA GLN A 91 -6.41 -13.91 -12.48
C GLN A 91 -5.11 -14.14 -11.71
N ARG A 92 -4.84 -13.38 -10.65
CA ARG A 92 -3.67 -13.60 -9.77
C ARG A 92 -3.78 -14.90 -8.99
N ILE A 93 -4.97 -15.23 -8.48
CA ILE A 93 -5.22 -16.44 -7.68
C ILE A 93 -5.18 -17.71 -8.54
N LEU A 94 -5.65 -17.64 -9.78
CA LEU A 94 -5.74 -18.81 -10.68
C LEU A 94 -4.45 -19.10 -11.48
N LYS A 95 -3.42 -18.26 -11.36
CA LYS A 95 -2.09 -18.51 -11.91
C LYS A 95 -1.24 -19.30 -10.93
#